data_AF-A0A524K964-F1
#
_entry.id   AF-A0A524K964-F1
#
_cell.length_a   1.000
_cell.length_b   1.000
_cell.length_c   1.000
_cell.angle_alpha   90.00
_cell.angle_beta   90.00
_cell.angle_gamma   90.00
#
_symmetry.space_group_name_H-M   'P 1'
#
loop_
_entity.id
_entity.type
_entity.pdbx_description
1 polymer ?
#
loop_
_entity_poly.entity_id
_entity_poly.type
_entity_poly.pdbx_seq_one_letter_code
_entity_poly.pdbx_strand_id
1 'polypeptide(L)'
;HYAERVGGSLVDALIIMVEGLLVGLLLVGIPPAIDPTQGHGMIVEAGRAGLLVVSLLLAGSLNFFLQFSIAMTAFWLEENEAFFWIYQKLALVVGTLIPIEFLPAVAARAALWTPFPYLSYAPARIAVAFTWAEAGSLVLRQGAWVLAAMILARGIFAAGSRRIALNGG
;
A
#
# COMPACT_ATOMS: atom_id res chain seq x y z
N HIS A 1 -7.73 17.26 22.65
CA HIS A 1 -7.94 15.82 22.34
C HIS A 1 -7.56 15.35 20.93
N TYR A 2 -8.14 15.83 19.81
CA TYR A 2 -7.69 15.36 18.47
C TYR A 2 -6.27 15.86 18.10
N ALA A 3 -5.96 17.12 18.40
CA ALA A 3 -4.64 17.71 18.13
C ALA A 3 -3.49 17.05 18.93
N GLU A 4 -3.76 16.59 20.17
CA GLU A 4 -2.75 15.92 20.99
C GLU A 4 -2.45 14.49 20.50
N ARG A 5 -3.46 13.77 20.00
CA ARG A 5 -3.26 12.42 19.43
C ARG A 5 -2.55 12.46 18.08
N VAL A 6 -2.87 13.44 17.24
CA VAL A 6 -2.18 13.65 15.96
C VAL A 6 -0.74 14.12 16.20
N GLY A 7 -0.51 14.97 17.20
CA GLY A 7 0.84 15.40 17.57
C GLY A 7 1.75 14.24 17.97
N GLY A 8 1.27 13.34 18.84
CA GLY A 8 2.03 12.16 19.25
C GLY A 8 2.34 11.22 18.08
N SER A 9 1.35 10.90 17.26
CA SER A 9 1.56 9.99 16.12
C SER A 9 2.47 10.56 15.04
N LEU A 10 2.48 11.88 14.84
CA LEU A 10 3.40 12.55 13.92
C LEU A 10 4.85 12.48 14.43
N VAL A 11 5.06 12.61 15.74
CA VAL A 11 6.39 12.48 16.34
C VAL A 11 6.89 11.04 16.21
N ASP A 12 6.05 10.05 16.53
CA ASP A 12 6.40 8.63 16.36
C ASP A 12 6.72 8.31 14.90
N ALA A 13 5.90 8.80 13.96
CA ALA A 13 6.14 8.62 12.54
C ALA A 13 7.46 9.26 12.09
N LEU A 14 7.79 10.46 12.59
CA LEU A 14 9.05 11.14 12.30
C LEU A 14 10.24 10.31 12.80
N ILE A 15 10.17 9.82 14.03
CA ILE A 15 11.22 8.98 14.62
C ILE A 15 11.40 7.70 13.79
N ILE A 16 10.32 6.99 13.48
CA ILE A 16 10.35 5.77 12.66
C ILE A 16 10.92 6.04 11.28
N MET A 17 10.57 7.18 10.65
CA MET A 17 11.14 7.55 9.35
C MET A 17 12.64 7.81 9.44
N VAL A 18 13.11 8.50 10.48
CA VAL A 18 14.55 8.77 10.67
C VAL A 18 15.30 7.48 10.94
N GLU A 19 14.82 6.64 11.86
CA GLU A 19 15.42 5.33 12.17
C GLU A 19 15.43 4.43 10.94
N GLY A 20 14.32 4.34 10.23
CA GLY A 20 14.20 3.56 8.99
C GLY A 20 15.15 4.04 7.91
N LEU A 21 15.30 5.36 7.73
CA LEU A 21 16.24 5.93 6.78
C LEU A 21 17.69 5.63 7.18
N LEU A 22 18.05 5.79 8.45
CA LEU A 22 19.40 5.51 8.95
C LEU A 22 19.77 4.03 8.79
N VAL A 23 18.89 3.12 9.23
CA VAL A 23 19.10 1.68 9.10
C VAL A 23 19.14 1.28 7.62
N GLY A 24 18.26 1.84 6.79
CA GLY A 24 18.25 1.62 5.35
C GLY A 24 19.57 2.02 4.69
N LEU A 25 20.07 3.22 4.98
CA LEU A 25 21.35 3.72 4.45
C LEU A 25 22.55 2.90 4.95
N LEU A 26 22.52 2.44 6.20
CA LEU A 26 23.60 1.62 6.78
C LEU A 26 23.65 0.22 6.16
N LEU A 27 22.50 -0.41 5.92
CA LEU A 27 22.43 -1.79 5.42
C LEU A 27 22.52 -1.89 3.89
N VAL A 28 21.84 -0.99 3.17
CA VAL A 28 21.70 -1.04 1.72
C VAL A 28 22.71 -0.12 1.02
N GLY A 29 23.22 0.89 1.74
CA GLY A 29 24.05 1.96 1.17
C GLY A 29 23.20 3.10 0.60
N ILE A 30 23.88 4.04 -0.06
CA ILE A 30 23.20 5.12 -0.80
C ILE A 30 22.34 4.45 -1.89
N PRO A 31 21.05 4.80 -2.02
CA PRO A 31 20.20 4.24 -3.06
C PRO A 31 20.92 4.32 -4.41
N PRO A 32 20.93 3.23 -5.20
CA PRO A 32 21.67 3.20 -6.46
C PRO A 32 21.27 4.43 -7.27
N ALA A 33 22.28 5.17 -7.75
CA ALA A 33 22.06 6.30 -8.63
C ALA A 33 21.20 5.82 -9.79
N ILE A 34 20.09 6.52 -10.02
CA ILE A 34 19.17 6.26 -11.12
C ILE A 34 20.00 6.20 -12.41
N ASP A 35 19.61 5.33 -13.34
CA ASP A 35 20.28 5.16 -14.64
C ASP A 35 20.73 6.55 -15.17
N PRO A 36 22.05 6.81 -15.28
CA PRO A 36 22.59 8.11 -15.64
C PRO A 36 22.04 8.68 -16.96
N THR A 37 21.47 7.79 -17.79
CA THR A 37 20.83 8.11 -19.07
C THR A 37 19.50 8.87 -18.96
N GLN A 38 18.83 8.84 -17.81
CA GLN A 38 17.56 9.58 -17.60
C GLN A 38 17.77 11.04 -17.16
N GLY A 39 19.02 11.44 -16.92
CA GLY A 39 19.39 12.79 -16.51
C GLY A 39 19.03 13.08 -15.05
N HIS A 40 20.02 13.49 -14.26
CA HIS A 40 19.87 13.93 -12.87
C HIS A 40 19.24 15.34 -12.76
N GLY A 41 18.32 15.67 -13.66
CA GLY A 41 17.68 16.98 -13.70
C GLY A 41 16.74 17.14 -12.51
N MET A 42 16.78 18.30 -11.87
CA MET A 42 15.90 18.65 -10.73
C MET A 42 14.41 18.35 -10.99
N ILE A 43 13.96 18.46 -12.25
CA ILE A 43 12.58 18.15 -12.69
C ILE A 43 12.26 16.65 -12.58
N VAL A 44 13.20 15.77 -12.96
CA VAL A 44 13.02 14.31 -12.90
C VAL A 44 12.95 13.85 -11.45
N GLU A 45 13.83 14.39 -10.60
CA GLU A 45 13.86 14.09 -9.17
C GLU A 45 12.59 14.57 -8.46
N ALA A 46 12.15 15.81 -8.73
CA ALA A 46 10.91 16.34 -8.19
C ALA A 46 9.70 15.54 -8.67
N GLY A 47 9.68 15.14 -9.94
CA GLY A 47 8.65 14.29 -10.52
C GLY A 47 8.55 12.91 -9.86
N ARG A 48 9.71 12.25 -9.67
CA ARG A 48 9.83 10.98 -8.95
C ARG A 48 9.32 11.12 -7.52
N ALA A 49 9.79 12.13 -6.78
CA ALA A 49 9.37 12.36 -5.40
C ALA A 49 7.86 12.61 -5.31
N GLY A 50 7.30 13.41 -6.21
CA GLY A 50 5.86 13.66 -6.29
C GLY A 50 5.06 12.38 -6.54
N LEU A 51 5.45 11.59 -7.54
CA LEU A 51 4.79 10.32 -7.84
C LEU A 51 4.95 9.28 -6.73
N LEU A 52 6.10 9.27 -6.04
CA LEU A 52 6.34 8.40 -4.88
C LEU A 52 5.37 8.76 -3.74
N VAL A 53 5.23 10.04 -3.40
CA VAL A 53 4.28 10.48 -2.38
C VAL A 53 2.85 10.10 -2.75
N VAL A 54 2.43 10.33 -4.01
CA VAL A 54 1.12 9.90 -4.51
C VAL A 54 0.95 8.39 -4.38
N SER A 55 1.95 7.61 -4.78
CA SER A 55 1.92 6.15 -4.69
C SER A 55 1.82 5.64 -3.25
N LEU A 56 2.51 6.27 -2.30
CA LEU A 56 2.42 5.93 -0.87
C LEU A 56 1.03 6.24 -0.30
N LEU A 57 0.43 7.39 -0.67
CA LEU A 57 -0.92 7.74 -0.25
C LEU A 57 -1.96 6.76 -0.80
N LEU A 58 -1.82 6.35 -2.06
CA LEU A 58 -2.69 5.35 -2.68
C LEU A 58 -2.50 3.96 -2.04
N ALA A 59 -1.26 3.55 -1.77
CA ALA A 59 -0.96 2.30 -1.08
C ALA A 59 -1.59 2.27 0.32
N GLY A 60 -1.44 3.35 1.08
CA GLY A 60 -2.06 3.50 2.40
C GLY A 60 -3.58 3.47 2.33
N SER A 61 -4.18 4.15 1.35
CA SER A 61 -5.63 4.14 1.12
C SER A 61 -6.15 2.75 0.74
N LEU A 62 -5.43 2.05 -0.14
CA LEU A 62 -5.76 0.68 -0.55
C LEU A 62 -5.71 -0.27 0.65
N ASN A 63 -4.61 -0.22 1.42
CA ASN A 63 -4.44 -1.00 2.64
C ASN A 63 -5.59 -0.73 3.63
N PHE A 64 -5.94 0.55 3.83
CA PHE A 64 -7.05 0.95 4.68
C PHE A 64 -8.36 0.32 4.23
N PHE A 65 -8.77 0.47 2.97
CA PHE A 65 -10.05 -0.07 2.51
C PHE A 65 -10.11 -1.59 2.55
N LEU A 66 -9.00 -2.29 2.28
CA LEU A 66 -8.93 -3.75 2.40
C LEU A 66 -9.08 -4.20 3.85
N GLN A 67 -8.33 -3.60 4.77
CA GLN A 67 -8.43 -3.92 6.20
C GLN A 67 -9.79 -3.53 6.78
N PHE A 68 -10.35 -2.40 6.35
CA PHE A 68 -11.68 -1.96 6.76
C PHE A 68 -12.76 -2.93 6.27
N SER A 69 -12.65 -3.43 5.05
CA SER A 69 -13.53 -4.48 4.52
C SER A 69 -13.50 -5.73 5.38
N ILE A 70 -12.32 -6.16 5.84
CA ILE A 70 -12.15 -7.30 6.75
C ILE A 70 -12.72 -6.98 8.13
N ALA A 71 -12.44 -5.80 8.69
CA ALA A 71 -12.96 -5.39 9.99
C ALA A 71 -14.49 -5.45 10.03
N MET A 72 -15.15 -5.05 8.94
CA MET A 72 -16.61 -5.06 8.82
C MET A 72 -17.23 -6.44 8.79
N THR A 73 -16.47 -7.51 8.53
CA THR A 73 -17.02 -8.88 8.65
C THR A 73 -17.40 -9.21 10.08
N ALA A 74 -16.94 -8.43 11.08
CA ALA A 74 -17.38 -8.52 12.47
C ALA A 74 -18.89 -8.32 12.67
N PHE A 75 -19.60 -7.72 11.70
CA PHE A 75 -21.07 -7.67 11.73
C PHE A 75 -21.72 -9.04 11.57
N TRP A 76 -20.99 -10.05 11.08
CA TRP A 76 -21.52 -11.40 10.91
C TRP A 76 -20.79 -12.47 11.69
N LEU A 77 -19.50 -12.28 11.92
CA LEU A 77 -18.61 -13.27 12.52
C LEU A 77 -18.17 -12.76 13.88
N GLU A 78 -18.24 -13.63 14.87
CA GLU A 78 -17.82 -13.33 16.25
C GLU A 78 -16.30 -13.10 16.33
N GLU A 79 -15.53 -13.85 15.52
CA GLU A 79 -14.07 -13.76 15.44
C GLU A 79 -13.62 -13.43 14.01
N ASN A 80 -12.85 -12.34 13.85
CA ASN A 80 -12.30 -11.90 12.55
C ASN A 80 -10.77 -12.09 12.43
N GLU A 81 -10.10 -12.55 13.49
CA GLU A 81 -8.64 -12.66 13.56
C GLU A 81 -8.07 -13.53 12.43
N ALA A 82 -8.74 -14.63 12.09
CA ALA A 82 -8.33 -15.52 11.00
C ALA A 82 -8.25 -14.80 9.65
N PHE A 83 -9.17 -13.87 9.35
CA PHE A 83 -9.16 -13.11 8.09
C PHE A 83 -7.99 -12.12 8.05
N PHE A 84 -7.74 -11.43 9.17
CA PHE A 84 -6.58 -10.55 9.29
C PHE A 84 -5.27 -11.33 9.12
N TRP A 85 -5.17 -12.52 9.71
CA TRP A 85 -4.01 -13.38 9.56
C TRP A 85 -3.80 -13.81 8.10
N ILE A 86 -4.84 -14.26 7.40
CA ILE A 86 -4.77 -14.61 5.96
C ILE A 86 -4.34 -13.39 5.14
N TYR A 87 -4.94 -12.22 5.39
CA TYR A 87 -4.59 -10.99 4.71
C TYR A 87 -3.10 -10.63 4.89
N GLN A 88 -2.60 -10.70 6.12
CA GLN A 88 -1.20 -10.43 6.42
C GLN A 88 -0.27 -11.39 5.68
N LYS A 89 -0.61 -12.69 5.60
CA LYS A 89 0.19 -13.68 4.86
C LYS A 89 0.18 -13.40 3.35
N LEU A 90 -0.97 -13.07 2.77
CA LEU A 90 -1.05 -12.72 1.35
C LEU A 90 -0.29 -11.44 1.03
N ALA A 91 -0.46 -10.39 1.84
CA ALA A 91 0.28 -9.14 1.69
C ALA A 91 1.80 -9.37 1.78
N LEU A 92 2.23 -10.22 2.71
CA LEU A 92 3.64 -10.57 2.85
C LEU A 92 4.18 -11.32 1.61
N VAL A 93 3.52 -12.41 1.21
CA VAL A 93 4.00 -13.30 0.13
C VAL A 93 3.92 -12.65 -1.24
N VAL A 94 2.82 -11.95 -1.53
CA VAL A 94 2.54 -11.41 -2.87
C VAL A 94 2.98 -9.94 -3.00
N GLY A 95 2.91 -9.18 -1.90
CA GLY A 95 3.20 -7.75 -1.91
C GLY A 95 4.65 -7.43 -1.57
N THR A 96 5.20 -8.01 -0.49
CA THR A 96 6.36 -7.41 0.20
C THR A 96 7.67 -8.19 0.06
N LEU A 97 7.66 -9.53 0.06
CA LEU A 97 8.91 -10.29 0.19
C LEU A 97 9.76 -10.35 -1.08
N ILE A 98 9.13 -10.42 -2.25
CA ILE A 98 9.82 -10.68 -3.51
C ILE A 98 9.31 -9.67 -4.54
N PRO A 99 10.17 -8.80 -5.09
CA PRO A 99 9.80 -7.94 -6.21
C PRO A 99 9.26 -8.80 -7.36
N ILE A 100 8.25 -8.29 -8.06
CA ILE A 100 7.48 -9.05 -9.05
C ILE A 100 8.40 -9.64 -10.14
N GLU A 101 9.50 -8.96 -10.44
CA GLU A 101 10.48 -9.32 -11.46
C GLU A 101 11.25 -10.60 -11.13
N PHE A 102 11.36 -10.97 -9.85
CA PHE A 102 12.02 -12.19 -9.40
C PHE A 102 11.07 -13.39 -9.29
N LEU A 103 9.77 -13.18 -9.47
CA LEU A 103 8.79 -14.25 -9.45
C LEU A 103 8.80 -15.05 -10.77
N PRO A 104 8.54 -16.37 -10.74
CA PRO A 104 8.26 -17.13 -11.95
C PRO A 104 7.13 -16.49 -12.77
N ALA A 105 7.20 -16.56 -14.10
CA ALA A 105 6.30 -15.82 -14.99
C ALA A 105 4.79 -16.05 -14.75
N VAL A 106 4.41 -17.21 -14.21
CA VAL A 106 3.02 -17.53 -13.83
C VAL A 106 2.63 -16.80 -12.54
N ALA A 107 3.50 -16.86 -11.52
CA ALA A 107 3.29 -16.19 -10.24
C ALA A 107 3.30 -14.66 -10.38
N ALA A 108 4.23 -14.12 -11.17
CA ALA A 108 4.28 -12.69 -11.48
C ALA A 108 2.98 -12.21 -12.13
N ARG A 109 2.48 -12.95 -13.12
CA ARG A 109 1.19 -12.63 -13.77
C ARG A 109 0.05 -12.70 -12.77
N ALA A 110 -0.05 -13.77 -11.97
CA ALA A 110 -1.09 -13.90 -10.96
C ALA A 110 -1.06 -12.76 -9.94
N ALA A 111 0.11 -12.38 -9.45
CA ALA A 111 0.29 -11.28 -8.50
C ALA A 111 -0.26 -9.95 -9.05
N LEU A 112 -0.03 -9.64 -10.33
CA LEU A 112 -0.51 -8.42 -10.98
C LEU A 112 -2.04 -8.30 -11.05
N TRP A 113 -2.76 -9.44 -10.96
CA TRP A 113 -4.22 -9.51 -10.89
C TRP A 113 -4.76 -9.36 -9.45
N THR A 114 -3.90 -9.12 -8.47
CA THR A 114 -4.29 -8.92 -7.06
C THR A 114 -3.96 -7.49 -6.61
N PRO A 115 -4.55 -7.00 -5.49
CA PRO A 115 -4.20 -5.67 -4.97
C PRO A 115 -2.83 -5.62 -4.28
N PHE A 116 -2.25 -6.77 -3.89
CA PHE A 116 -1.12 -6.81 -2.97
C PHE A 116 0.17 -6.15 -3.47
N PRO A 117 0.59 -6.30 -4.75
CA PRO A 117 1.81 -5.63 -5.21
C PRO A 117 1.68 -4.10 -5.21
N TYR A 118 0.47 -3.58 -5.24
CA TYR A 118 0.20 -2.15 -5.22
C TYR A 118 0.28 -1.54 -3.81
N LEU A 119 0.46 -2.38 -2.77
CA LEU A 119 0.66 -1.96 -1.38
C LEU A 119 2.12 -1.57 -1.06
N SER A 120 3.09 -2.19 -1.73
CA SER A 120 4.51 -2.05 -1.37
C SER A 120 5.46 -2.08 -2.57
N TYR A 121 5.26 -3.00 -3.52
CA TYR A 121 6.09 -3.04 -4.74
C TYR A 121 5.97 -1.75 -5.56
N ALA A 122 4.76 -1.23 -5.80
CA ALA A 122 4.57 -0.03 -6.60
C ALA A 122 5.37 1.21 -6.10
N PRO A 123 5.27 1.63 -4.81
CA PRO A 123 6.07 2.74 -4.31
C PRO A 123 7.56 2.41 -4.28
N ALA A 124 7.96 1.16 -3.96
CA ALA A 124 9.37 0.76 -3.98
C ALA A 124 9.98 0.85 -5.39
N ARG A 125 9.23 0.44 -6.41
CA ARG A 125 9.64 0.49 -7.81
C ARG A 125 9.82 1.94 -8.28
N ILE A 126 8.90 2.83 -7.92
CA ILE A 126 9.00 4.27 -8.21
C ILE A 126 10.20 4.89 -7.50
N ALA A 127 10.52 4.44 -6.27
CA ALA A 127 11.66 4.96 -5.51
C ALA A 127 13.01 4.53 -6.10
N VAL A 128 13.16 3.25 -6.45
CA VAL A 128 14.47 2.63 -6.75
C VAL A 128 14.77 2.52 -8.24
N ALA A 129 13.76 2.33 -9.09
CA ALA A 129 13.93 2.09 -10.53
C ALA A 129 12.92 2.93 -11.34
N PHE A 130 13.00 4.25 -11.16
CA PHE A 130 12.03 5.17 -11.74
C PHE A 130 12.09 5.21 -13.28
N THR A 131 10.91 5.09 -13.89
CA THR A 131 10.65 5.51 -15.27
C THR A 131 9.27 6.15 -15.33
N TRP A 132 9.09 7.20 -16.14
CA TRP A 132 7.81 7.90 -16.25
C TRP A 132 6.67 6.99 -16.69
N ALA A 133 6.92 6.12 -17.67
CA ALA A 133 5.93 5.20 -18.21
C ALA A 133 5.49 4.15 -17.17
N GLU A 134 6.45 3.55 -16.47
CA GLU A 134 6.16 2.53 -15.45
C GLU A 134 5.48 3.16 -14.23
N ALA A 135 5.99 4.29 -13.73
CA ALA A 135 5.41 5.00 -12.58
C ALA A 135 3.96 5.42 -12.85
N GLY A 136 3.67 5.97 -14.05
CA GLY A 136 2.30 6.31 -14.45
C GLY A 136 1.38 5.10 -14.49
N SER A 137 1.84 3.96 -15.03
CA SER A 137 1.06 2.72 -15.06
C SER A 137 0.78 2.18 -13.65
N LEU A 138 1.78 2.21 -12.77
CA LEU A 138 1.65 1.74 -11.38
C LEU A 138 0.66 2.60 -10.58
N VAL A 139 0.76 3.93 -10.69
CA VAL A 139 -0.17 4.86 -10.03
C VAL A 139 -1.60 4.68 -10.54
N LEU A 140 -1.79 4.49 -11.85
CA LEU A 140 -3.10 4.24 -12.43
C LEU A 140 -3.73 2.94 -11.89
N ARG A 141 -2.95 1.85 -11.84
CA ARG A 141 -3.40 0.56 -11.31
C ARG A 141 -3.67 0.62 -9.80
N GLN A 142 -2.85 1.35 -9.04
CA GLN A 142 -3.11 1.66 -7.63
C GLN A 142 -4.46 2.36 -7.47
N GLY A 143 -4.72 3.41 -8.26
CA GLY A 143 -6.00 4.12 -8.25
C GLY A 143 -7.19 3.20 -8.56
N ALA A 144 -7.07 2.34 -9.57
CA ALA A 144 -8.11 1.36 -9.89
C ALA A 144 -8.40 0.39 -8.74
N TRP A 145 -7.36 -0.11 -8.06
CA TRP A 145 -7.52 -0.99 -6.91
C TRP A 145 -8.08 -0.27 -5.68
N VAL A 146 -7.69 0.98 -5.43
CA VAL A 146 -8.28 1.81 -4.36
C VAL A 146 -9.78 1.96 -4.60
N LEU A 147 -10.21 2.26 -5.83
CA LEU A 147 -11.62 2.36 -6.17
C LEU A 147 -12.35 1.03 -5.98
N ALA A 148 -11.77 -0.08 -6.44
CA ALA A 148 -12.34 -1.42 -6.24
C ALA A 148 -12.49 -1.77 -4.76
N ALA A 149 -11.47 -1.53 -3.94
CA ALA A 149 -11.50 -1.78 -2.50
C ALA A 149 -12.50 -0.86 -1.78
N MET A 150 -12.64 0.39 -2.21
CA MET A 150 -13.65 1.31 -1.66
C MET A 150 -15.07 0.84 -1.97
N ILE A 151 -15.33 0.36 -3.19
CA ILE A 151 -16.63 -0.21 -3.58
C ILE A 151 -16.93 -1.46 -2.76
N LEU A 152 -15.94 -2.35 -2.60
CA LEU A 152 -16.05 -3.55 -1.76
C LEU A 152 -16.42 -3.18 -0.31
N ALA A 153 -15.66 -2.27 0.30
CA ALA A 153 -15.89 -1.79 1.66
C ALA A 153 -17.30 -1.23 1.83
N ARG A 154 -17.77 -0.40 0.88
CA ARG A 154 -19.15 0.12 0.91
C ARG A 154 -20.19 -0.99 0.79
N GLY A 155 -19.97 -1.98 -0.07
CA GLY A 155 -20.86 -3.13 -0.23
C GLY A 155 -21.00 -3.94 1.05
N ILE A 156 -19.87 -4.27 1.70
CA ILE A 156 -19.85 -4.98 2.97
C ILE A 156 -20.53 -4.14 4.06
N PHE A 157 -20.24 -2.84 4.15
CA PHE A 157 -20.90 -1.98 5.14
C PHE A 157 -22.42 -1.98 5.00
N ALA A 158 -22.92 -1.82 3.77
CA ALA A 158 -24.34 -1.78 3.49
C ALA A 158 -25.02 -3.12 3.80
N ALA A 159 -24.34 -4.24 3.55
CA ALA A 159 -24.86 -5.56 3.88
C ALA A 159 -24.87 -5.80 5.41
N GLY A 160 -23.84 -5.36 6.13
CA GLY A 160 -23.69 -5.62 7.57
C GLY A 160 -24.64 -4.78 8.42
N SER A 161 -24.80 -3.49 8.06
CA SER A 161 -25.70 -2.57 8.77
C SER A 161 -27.16 -3.01 8.73
N ARG A 162 -27.62 -3.61 7.61
CA ARG A 162 -28.97 -4.17 7.49
C ARG A 162 -29.24 -5.31 8.47
N ARG A 163 -28.23 -6.10 8.84
CA ARG A 163 -28.39 -7.24 9.76
C ARG A 163 -28.60 -6.80 11.20
N ILE A 164 -27.86 -5.77 11.64
CA ILE A 164 -28.02 -5.21 12.99
C ILE A 164 -29.41 -4.60 13.15
N ALA A 165 -29.92 -3.91 12.12
CA ALA A 165 -31.23 -3.29 12.14
C ALA A 165 -32.40 -4.29 12.34
N LEU A 166 -32.22 -5.58 12.01
CA LEU A 166 -33.24 -6.61 12.16
C LEU A 166 -33.27 -7.26 13.56
N ASN A 167 -32.18 -7.16 14.33
CA ASN A 167 -32.07 -7.77 15.67
C ASN A 167 -32.21 -6.75 16.81
N GLY A 168 -32.35 -5.46 16.50
CA GLY A 168 -32.47 -4.35 17.46
C GLY A 168 -33.86 -3.70 17.52
N GLY A 169 -34.87 -4.30 16.86
CA GLY A 169 -36.28 -3.89 16.91
C GLY A 169 -37.15 -5.01 17.48
#